data_AF-U6CVG4-F1
#
_entry.id   AF-U6CVG4-F1
#
_cell.length_a   1.000
_cell.length_b   1.000
_cell.length_c   1.000
_cell.angle_alpha   90.00
_cell.angle_beta   90.00
_cell.angle_gamma   90.00
#
_symmetry.space_group_name_H-M   'P 1'
#
loop_
_entity.id
_entity.type
_entity.pdbx_description
1 polymer ?
#
loop_
_entity_poly.entity_id
_entity_poly.type
_entity_poly.pdbx_seq_one_letter_code
_entity_poly.pdbx_strand_id
1 'polypeptide(L)'
;MERPQPDSMPQDLSEALKEATKEVHVQAENAEFMKNFQKGLVTRKGFKLVMASLYHVYVALEEEIERNKDNPVFAPLYFPEELHRKAALERDMAFWYGTHWQEAIPYTQASRRYVQRLQEVGRKEPELLVAHAYTRYLGDLSGGQVLKKIAQKALDLPSSGEGVDFFTFPNIASATKFKQLYRSRMNSLEMTPKVRQRILEEAKTAFLLNIQLFEELQELLSRDAEDQSPSQAPGLRRRAGSRAQDSTPTEPPRGKLQLNVLSQAPLLRWVLTLSFLVATVAMGLYVM
;
A
#
# COMPACT_ATOMS: atom_id res chain seq x y z
N MET A 1 -21.16 -6.21 -43.79
CA MET A 1 -21.04 -6.95 -42.51
C MET A 1 -19.58 -6.83 -42.09
N GLU A 2 -19.23 -5.76 -41.39
CA GLU A 2 -17.89 -5.56 -40.86
C GLU A 2 -17.71 -6.50 -39.67
N ARG A 3 -16.65 -7.32 -39.70
CA ARG A 3 -16.26 -8.10 -38.53
C ARG A 3 -15.81 -7.11 -37.44
N PRO A 4 -16.16 -7.33 -36.16
CA PRO A 4 -15.63 -6.53 -35.07
C PRO A 4 -14.10 -6.65 -35.09
N GLN A 5 -13.41 -5.51 -35.19
CA GLN A 5 -11.98 -5.43 -34.89
C GLN A 5 -11.78 -5.92 -33.45
N PRO A 6 -10.84 -6.83 -33.17
CA PRO A 6 -10.51 -7.16 -31.79
C PRO A 6 -10.01 -5.89 -31.12
N ASP A 7 -10.54 -5.57 -29.93
CA ASP A 7 -10.10 -4.43 -29.11
C ASP A 7 -8.60 -4.23 -29.25
N SER A 8 -8.20 -3.09 -29.83
CA SER A 8 -6.79 -2.85 -30.14
C SER A 8 -6.04 -2.68 -28.83
N MET A 9 -5.47 -3.78 -28.33
CA MET A 9 -4.56 -3.75 -27.20
C MET A 9 -3.51 -2.67 -27.48
N PRO A 10 -3.23 -1.76 -26.52
CA PRO A 10 -2.20 -0.75 -26.69
C PRO A 10 -0.92 -1.41 -27.19
N GLN A 11 -0.22 -0.80 -28.14
CA GLN A 11 0.95 -1.43 -28.78
C GLN A 11 2.08 -1.64 -27.74
N ASP A 12 2.24 -0.68 -26.84
CA ASP A 12 3.27 -0.66 -25.80
C ASP A 12 2.88 -1.47 -24.56
N LEU A 13 3.81 -2.30 -24.06
CA LEU A 13 3.57 -3.12 -22.86
C LEU A 13 3.25 -2.24 -21.65
N SER A 14 3.88 -1.08 -21.51
CA SER A 14 3.64 -0.16 -20.40
C SER A 14 2.23 0.38 -20.34
N GLU A 15 1.61 0.63 -21.51
CA GLU A 15 0.24 1.12 -21.58
C GLU A 15 -0.74 -0.01 -21.30
N ALA A 16 -0.49 -1.19 -21.86
CA ALA A 16 -1.29 -2.38 -21.59
C ALA A 16 -1.27 -2.78 -20.11
N LEU A 17 -0.11 -2.71 -19.44
CA LEU A 17 -0.01 -2.94 -18.01
C LEU A 17 -0.80 -1.90 -17.22
N LYS A 18 -0.64 -0.61 -17.52
CA LYS A 18 -1.38 0.47 -16.85
C LYS A 18 -2.89 0.26 -16.95
N GLU A 19 -3.40 -0.08 -18.13
CA GLU A 19 -4.83 -0.32 -18.33
C GLU A 19 -5.29 -1.60 -17.62
N ALA A 20 -4.56 -2.71 -17.80
CA ALA A 20 -4.92 -4.00 -17.22
C ALA A 20 -4.91 -3.99 -15.68
N THR A 21 -4.07 -3.18 -15.05
CA THR A 21 -3.98 -3.09 -13.59
C THR A 21 -4.81 -1.96 -12.98
N LYS A 22 -5.53 -1.16 -13.78
CA LYS A 22 -6.22 0.04 -13.31
C LYS A 22 -7.22 -0.25 -12.20
N GLU A 23 -8.06 -1.28 -12.36
CA GLU A 23 -9.08 -1.63 -11.38
C GLU A 23 -8.46 -2.16 -10.07
N VAL A 24 -7.51 -3.08 -10.17
CA VAL A 24 -6.82 -3.66 -9.00
C VAL A 24 -5.93 -2.65 -8.28
N HIS A 25 -5.39 -1.65 -8.99
CA HIS A 25 -4.69 -0.52 -8.38
C HIS A 25 -5.65 0.30 -7.52
N VAL A 26 -6.83 0.64 -8.03
CA VAL A 26 -7.85 1.35 -7.26
C VAL A 26 -8.27 0.54 -6.04
N GLN A 27 -8.42 -0.79 -6.16
CA GLN A 27 -8.71 -1.65 -5.02
C GLN A 27 -7.59 -1.61 -3.97
N ALA A 28 -6.32 -1.71 -4.39
CA ALA A 28 -5.17 -1.64 -3.50
C ALA A 28 -5.07 -0.32 -2.73
N GLU A 29 -5.31 0.82 -3.39
CA GLU A 29 -5.38 2.13 -2.72
C GLU A 29 -6.56 2.23 -1.75
N ASN A 30 -7.63 1.49 -2.00
CA ASN A 30 -8.83 1.49 -1.19
C ASN A 30 -8.85 0.45 -0.07
N ALA A 31 -7.83 -0.41 0.02
CA ALA A 31 -7.64 -1.33 1.13
C ALA A 31 -7.60 -0.54 2.46
N GLU A 32 -8.22 -1.05 3.51
CA GLU A 32 -8.43 -0.31 4.75
C GLU A 32 -7.10 0.17 5.37
N PHE A 33 -6.09 -0.70 5.42
CA PHE A 33 -4.75 -0.34 5.86
C PHE A 33 -4.20 0.89 5.10
N MET A 34 -4.34 0.91 3.78
CA MET A 34 -3.85 2.00 2.94
C MET A 34 -4.67 3.28 3.09
N LYS A 35 -5.99 3.18 3.23
CA LYS A 35 -6.86 4.33 3.56
C LYS A 35 -6.46 4.94 4.91
N ASN A 36 -6.22 4.11 5.91
CA ASN A 36 -5.79 4.56 7.23
C ASN A 36 -4.41 5.23 7.15
N PHE A 37 -3.47 4.62 6.42
CA PHE A 37 -2.17 5.22 6.15
C PHE A 37 -2.33 6.58 5.49
N GLN A 38 -3.05 6.70 4.37
CA GLN A 38 -3.23 7.95 3.63
C GLN A 38 -3.88 9.07 4.47
N LYS A 39 -4.71 8.72 5.45
CA LYS A 39 -5.31 9.65 6.41
C LYS A 39 -4.37 10.05 7.55
N GLY A 40 -3.15 9.51 7.60
CA GLY A 40 -2.19 9.72 8.69
C GLY A 40 -2.50 8.93 9.96
N LEU A 41 -3.37 7.91 9.87
CA LEU A 41 -3.77 7.05 11.00
C LEU A 41 -2.87 5.80 11.12
N VAL A 42 -1.64 5.88 10.62
CA VAL A 42 -0.66 4.80 10.71
C VAL A 42 0.00 4.82 12.10
N THR A 43 -0.04 3.68 12.80
CA THR A 43 0.64 3.52 14.09
C THR A 43 2.06 3.01 13.90
N ARG A 44 2.93 3.22 14.91
CA ARG A 44 4.30 2.67 14.89
C ARG A 44 4.31 1.16 14.67
N LYS A 45 3.39 0.43 15.32
CA LYS A 45 3.23 -1.02 15.15
C LYS A 45 2.83 -1.38 13.72
N GLY A 46 1.82 -0.72 13.15
CA GLY A 46 1.38 -0.97 11.78
C GLY A 46 2.45 -0.65 10.74
N PHE A 47 3.18 0.44 10.94
CA PHE A 47 4.30 0.80 10.07
C PHE A 47 5.42 -0.24 10.12
N LYS A 48 5.80 -0.69 11.32
CA LYS A 48 6.78 -1.78 11.49
C LYS A 48 6.38 -3.05 10.74
N LEU A 49 5.12 -3.47 10.84
CA LEU A 49 4.60 -4.66 10.16
C LEU A 49 4.69 -4.56 8.63
N VAL A 50 4.28 -3.43 8.05
CA VAL A 50 4.35 -3.26 6.60
C VAL A 50 5.80 -3.18 6.12
N MET A 51 6.67 -2.47 6.84
CA MET A 51 8.08 -2.36 6.47
C MET A 51 8.81 -3.70 6.55
N ALA A 52 8.53 -4.52 7.58
CA ALA A 52 9.07 -5.89 7.67
C ALA A 52 8.54 -6.80 6.56
N SER A 53 7.27 -6.66 6.19
CA SER A 53 6.68 -7.42 5.07
C SER A 53 7.33 -7.03 3.74
N LEU A 54 7.55 -5.73 3.50
CA LEU A 54 8.27 -5.23 2.33
C LEU A 54 9.71 -5.76 2.31
N TYR A 55 10.42 -5.78 3.44
CA TYR A 55 11.77 -6.38 3.52
C TYR A 55 11.80 -7.79 2.91
N HIS A 56 10.91 -8.69 3.35
CA HIS A 56 10.87 -10.06 2.82
C HIS A 56 10.52 -10.10 1.32
N VAL A 57 9.56 -9.28 0.88
CA VAL A 57 9.13 -9.20 -0.52
C VAL A 57 10.26 -8.71 -1.43
N TYR A 58 10.97 -7.64 -1.05
CA TYR A 58 12.07 -7.10 -1.86
C TYR A 58 13.31 -7.99 -1.82
N VAL A 59 13.62 -8.65 -0.71
CA VAL A 59 14.68 -9.67 -0.68
C VAL A 59 14.40 -10.74 -1.73
N ALA A 60 13.19 -11.30 -1.75
CA ALA A 60 12.84 -12.33 -2.72
C ALA A 60 12.80 -11.81 -4.16
N LEU A 61 12.23 -10.62 -4.39
CA LEU A 61 12.18 -10.00 -5.71
C LEU A 61 13.60 -9.76 -6.25
N GLU A 62 14.49 -9.18 -5.44
CA GLU A 62 15.83 -8.80 -5.86
C GLU A 62 16.75 -10.02 -6.01
N GLU A 63 16.58 -11.07 -5.20
CA GLU A 63 17.26 -12.35 -5.42
C GLU A 63 16.89 -12.98 -6.77
N GLU A 64 15.62 -12.93 -7.14
CA GLU A 64 15.16 -13.48 -8.42
C GLU A 64 15.47 -12.57 -9.61
N ILE A 65 15.60 -11.25 -9.40
CA ILE A 65 16.19 -10.32 -10.36
C ILE A 65 17.67 -10.65 -10.60
N GLU A 66 18.46 -10.82 -9.53
CA GLU A 66 19.88 -11.20 -9.66
C GLU A 66 20.07 -12.54 -10.38
N ARG A 67 19.19 -13.51 -10.13
CA ARG A 67 19.18 -14.79 -10.85
C ARG A 67 18.99 -14.61 -12.36
N ASN A 68 18.17 -13.64 -12.77
CA ASN A 68 17.73 -13.44 -14.15
C ASN A 68 18.32 -12.20 -14.82
N LYS A 69 19.35 -11.58 -14.24
CA LYS A 69 19.90 -10.31 -14.71
C LYS A 69 20.46 -10.35 -16.14
N ASP A 70 21.00 -11.49 -16.55
CA ASP A 70 21.53 -11.72 -17.89
C ASP A 70 20.49 -12.36 -18.83
N ASN A 71 19.30 -12.70 -18.33
CA ASN A 71 18.24 -13.30 -19.13
C ASN A 71 17.58 -12.22 -20.01
N PRO A 72 17.55 -12.34 -21.36
CA PRO A 72 17.01 -11.31 -22.25
C PRO A 72 15.57 -10.87 -21.94
N VAL A 73 14.77 -11.74 -21.30
CA VAL A 73 13.39 -11.43 -20.90
C VAL A 73 13.29 -10.40 -19.77
N PHE A 74 14.39 -10.12 -19.06
CA PHE A 74 14.45 -9.15 -17.96
C PHE A 74 15.62 -8.17 -18.04
N ALA A 75 16.76 -8.56 -18.62
CA ALA A 75 18.01 -7.78 -18.64
C ALA A 75 17.84 -6.28 -19.00
N PRO A 76 16.97 -5.86 -19.94
CA PRO A 76 16.74 -4.44 -20.22
C PRO A 76 16.20 -3.61 -19.05
N LEU A 77 15.68 -4.27 -18.01
CA LEU A 77 15.11 -3.69 -16.79
C LEU A 77 16.01 -3.83 -15.56
N TYR A 78 17.23 -4.32 -15.73
CA TYR A 78 18.18 -4.50 -14.63
C TYR A 78 18.81 -3.15 -14.23
N PHE A 79 18.23 -2.52 -13.19
CA PHE A 79 18.66 -1.23 -12.62
C PHE A 79 18.92 -1.35 -11.11
N PRO A 80 19.93 -2.12 -10.69
CA PRO A 80 20.15 -2.42 -9.28
C PRO A 80 20.50 -1.17 -8.46
N GLU A 81 21.40 -0.34 -8.98
CA GLU A 81 21.86 0.88 -8.30
C GLU A 81 20.70 1.86 -8.08
N GLU A 82 19.82 1.99 -9.06
CA GLU A 82 18.72 2.93 -9.00
C GLU A 82 17.54 2.40 -8.18
N LEU A 83 17.21 1.11 -8.30
CA LEU A 83 15.93 0.57 -7.80
C LEU A 83 16.03 -0.40 -6.63
N HIS A 84 17.13 -1.11 -6.41
CA HIS A 84 17.16 -2.09 -5.31
C HIS A 84 16.89 -1.41 -3.96
N ARG A 85 16.01 -2.02 -3.18
CA ARG A 85 15.47 -1.54 -1.91
C ARG A 85 15.97 -2.38 -0.73
N LYS A 86 16.49 -3.59 -0.93
CA LYS A 86 16.96 -4.46 0.17
C LYS A 86 17.87 -3.71 1.15
N ALA A 87 18.93 -3.06 0.67
CA ALA A 87 19.86 -2.35 1.54
C ALA A 87 19.22 -1.19 2.32
N ALA A 88 18.24 -0.51 1.71
CA ALA A 88 17.46 0.54 2.39
C ALA A 88 16.54 -0.04 3.47
N LEU A 89 15.88 -1.17 3.15
CA LEU A 89 15.01 -1.89 4.09
C LEU A 89 15.80 -2.48 5.26
N GLU A 90 17.03 -2.97 5.06
CA GLU A 90 17.90 -3.45 6.15
C GLU A 90 18.22 -2.33 7.15
N ARG A 91 18.47 -1.10 6.67
CA ARG A 91 18.65 0.09 7.53
C ARG A 91 17.37 0.44 8.29
N ASP A 92 16.23 0.42 7.59
CA ASP A 92 14.93 0.63 8.23
C ASP A 92 14.65 -0.45 9.30
N MET A 93 14.96 -1.71 9.03
CA MET A 93 14.77 -2.80 10.01
C MET A 93 15.63 -2.59 11.25
N ALA A 94 16.90 -2.20 11.09
CA ALA A 94 17.76 -1.86 12.21
C ALA A 94 17.23 -0.69 13.04
N PHE A 95 16.70 0.35 12.39
CA PHE A 95 16.06 1.49 13.08
C PHE A 95 14.81 1.07 13.87
N TRP A 96 13.95 0.25 13.27
CA TRP A 96 12.64 -0.08 13.84
C TRP A 96 12.64 -1.24 14.84
N TYR A 97 13.54 -2.19 14.67
CA TYR A 97 13.60 -3.45 15.44
C TYR A 97 14.92 -3.61 16.22
N GLY A 98 15.88 -2.70 16.07
CA GLY A 98 17.16 -2.71 16.79
C GLY A 98 18.21 -3.60 16.14
N THR A 99 19.34 -3.80 16.83
CA THR A 99 20.53 -4.49 16.30
C THR A 99 20.32 -5.98 16.01
N HIS A 100 19.27 -6.60 16.53
CA HIS A 100 18.94 -8.02 16.34
C HIS A 100 17.64 -8.19 15.54
N TRP A 101 17.39 -7.24 14.62
CA TRP A 101 16.17 -7.19 13.85
C TRP A 101 15.91 -8.47 13.04
N GLN A 102 16.95 -9.18 12.59
CA GLN A 102 16.83 -10.40 11.79
C GLN A 102 16.02 -11.49 12.49
N GLU A 103 16.12 -11.56 13.82
CA GLU A 103 15.38 -12.53 14.66
C GLU A 103 14.01 -11.99 15.10
N ALA A 104 13.83 -10.67 15.06
CA ALA A 104 12.66 -9.98 15.61
C ALA A 104 11.59 -9.64 14.58
N ILE A 105 11.94 -9.53 13.29
CA ILE A 105 10.98 -9.14 12.26
C ILE A 105 9.97 -10.27 11.98
N PRO A 106 8.66 -9.96 11.92
CA PRO A 106 7.66 -10.96 11.62
C PRO A 106 7.75 -11.41 10.16
N TYR A 107 7.35 -12.65 9.91
CA TYR A 107 7.18 -13.18 8.57
C TYR A 107 5.78 -13.79 8.43
N THR A 108 4.82 -12.93 8.07
CA THR A 108 3.38 -13.21 8.04
C THR A 108 3.00 -14.18 6.92
N GLN A 109 1.78 -14.71 6.94
CA GLN A 109 1.36 -15.68 5.92
C GLN A 109 1.16 -15.02 4.55
N ALA A 110 0.63 -13.80 4.47
CA ALA A 110 0.56 -13.08 3.20
C ALA A 110 1.96 -12.74 2.65
N SER A 111 2.91 -12.36 3.52
CA SER A 111 4.31 -12.15 3.11
C SER A 111 4.91 -13.43 2.52
N ARG A 112 4.70 -14.59 3.18
CA ARG A 112 5.17 -15.89 2.69
C ARG A 112 4.59 -16.25 1.33
N ARG A 113 3.29 -16.03 1.13
CA ARG A 113 2.62 -16.28 -0.16
C ARG A 113 3.19 -15.42 -1.27
N TYR A 114 3.45 -14.13 -0.99
CA TYR A 114 4.05 -13.24 -1.97
C TYR A 114 5.49 -13.69 -2.32
N VAL A 115 6.33 -13.93 -1.30
CA VAL A 115 7.70 -14.44 -1.50
C VAL A 115 7.71 -15.73 -2.31
N GLN A 116 6.81 -16.67 -2.00
CA GLN A 116 6.69 -17.92 -2.74
C GLN A 116 6.38 -17.66 -4.23
N ARG A 117 5.43 -16.78 -4.55
CA ARG A 117 5.10 -16.46 -5.94
C ARG A 117 6.28 -15.82 -6.67
N LEU A 118 7.02 -14.92 -6.01
CA LEU A 118 8.22 -14.31 -6.58
C LEU A 118 9.29 -15.36 -6.93
N GLN A 119 9.54 -16.30 -6.01
CA GLN A 119 10.47 -17.40 -6.23
C GLN A 119 10.00 -18.36 -7.34
N GLU A 120 8.71 -18.65 -7.42
CA GLU A 120 8.14 -19.44 -8.51
C GLU A 120 8.33 -18.77 -9.87
N VAL A 121 7.99 -17.48 -9.97
CA VAL A 121 8.18 -16.67 -11.18
C VAL A 121 9.65 -16.64 -11.57
N GLY A 122 10.54 -16.23 -10.68
CA GLY A 122 11.96 -16.11 -10.98
C GLY A 122 12.64 -17.41 -11.40
N ARG A 123 12.20 -18.56 -10.86
CA ARG A 123 12.81 -19.86 -11.15
C ARG A 123 12.19 -20.59 -12.34
N LYS A 124 10.90 -20.40 -12.61
CA LYS A 124 10.15 -21.22 -13.57
C LYS A 124 9.52 -20.42 -14.71
N GLU A 125 9.24 -19.14 -14.51
CA GLU A 125 8.52 -18.28 -15.44
C GLU A 125 9.16 -16.87 -15.51
N PRO A 126 10.48 -16.75 -15.75
CA PRO A 126 11.22 -15.49 -15.59
C PRO A 126 10.73 -14.37 -16.51
N GLU A 127 10.06 -14.69 -17.62
CA GLU A 127 9.40 -13.72 -18.49
C GLU A 127 8.28 -12.93 -17.79
N LEU A 128 7.77 -13.42 -16.66
CA LEU A 128 6.75 -12.75 -15.86
C LEU A 128 7.34 -11.86 -14.76
N LEU A 129 8.65 -11.91 -14.51
CA LEU A 129 9.30 -11.17 -13.44
C LEU A 129 9.14 -9.64 -13.60
N VAL A 130 9.08 -9.18 -14.85
CA VAL A 130 8.77 -7.78 -15.20
C VAL A 130 7.46 -7.29 -14.58
N ALA A 131 6.44 -8.15 -14.45
CA ALA A 131 5.15 -7.77 -13.88
C ALA A 131 5.29 -7.35 -12.41
N HIS A 132 6.09 -8.08 -11.63
CA HIS A 132 6.36 -7.79 -10.22
C HIS A 132 7.25 -6.56 -10.06
N ALA A 133 8.35 -6.48 -10.82
CA ALA A 133 9.26 -5.35 -10.79
C ALA A 133 8.55 -4.04 -11.19
N TYR A 134 7.72 -4.06 -12.24
CA TYR A 134 6.88 -2.95 -12.66
C TYR A 134 5.94 -2.49 -11.54
N THR A 135 5.20 -3.44 -10.96
CA THR A 135 4.16 -3.15 -9.95
C THR A 135 4.78 -2.53 -8.69
N ARG A 136 5.90 -3.07 -8.23
CA ARG A 136 6.60 -2.59 -7.03
C ARG A 136 7.34 -1.28 -7.29
N TYR A 137 8.35 -1.28 -8.16
CA TYR A 137 9.26 -0.14 -8.31
C TYR A 137 8.58 1.12 -8.85
N LEU A 138 7.70 1.01 -9.86
CA LEU A 138 7.00 2.20 -10.36
C LEU A 138 5.94 2.71 -9.38
N GLY A 139 5.38 1.83 -8.56
CA GLY A 139 4.52 2.20 -7.43
C GLY A 139 5.29 3.06 -6.43
N ASP A 140 6.47 2.61 -6.00
CA ASP A 140 7.31 3.34 -5.05
C ASP A 140 7.75 4.71 -5.59
N LEU A 141 8.13 4.79 -6.86
CA LEU A 141 8.52 6.03 -7.53
C LEU A 141 7.34 6.98 -7.83
N SER A 142 6.10 6.56 -7.55
CA SER A 142 4.90 7.37 -7.77
C SER A 142 4.28 7.80 -6.45
N GLY A 143 3.90 6.85 -5.59
CA GLY A 143 3.24 7.12 -4.31
C GLY A 143 4.21 7.23 -3.12
N GLY A 144 5.43 6.69 -3.24
CA GLY A 144 6.35 6.54 -2.11
C GLY A 144 6.73 7.87 -1.44
N GLN A 145 6.89 8.96 -2.20
CA GLN A 145 7.19 10.27 -1.62
C GLN A 145 6.03 10.84 -0.78
N VAL A 146 4.79 10.55 -1.17
CA VAL A 146 3.61 10.96 -0.40
C VAL A 146 3.53 10.14 0.88
N LEU A 147 3.68 8.81 0.77
CA LEU A 147 3.67 7.91 1.93
C LEU A 147 4.81 8.22 2.92
N LYS A 148 6.00 8.54 2.41
CA LYS A 148 7.14 9.00 3.23
C LYS A 148 6.77 10.19 4.10
N LYS A 149 6.20 11.25 3.49
CA LYS A 149 5.80 12.47 4.22
C LYS A 149 4.72 12.19 5.25
N ILE A 150 3.77 11.32 4.92
CA ILE A 150 2.71 10.93 5.85
C ILE A 150 3.29 10.15 7.02
N ALA A 151 4.16 9.16 6.77
CA ALA A 151 4.82 8.39 7.82
C ALA A 151 5.67 9.29 8.73
N GLN A 152 6.47 10.20 8.14
CA GLN A 152 7.29 11.13 8.91
C GLN A 152 6.45 12.00 9.85
N LYS A 153 5.33 12.52 9.35
CA LYS A 153 4.42 13.33 10.16
C LYS A 153 3.66 12.52 11.20
N ALA A 154 3.13 11.36 10.85
CA ALA A 154 2.28 10.57 11.73
C ALA A 154 3.06 9.84 12.85
N LEU A 155 4.36 9.59 12.62
CA LEU A 155 5.23 8.83 13.52
C LEU A 155 6.35 9.68 14.14
N ASP A 156 6.29 11.01 13.96
CA ASP A 156 7.27 11.98 14.44
C ASP A 156 8.72 11.59 14.08
N LEU A 157 8.96 11.20 12.82
CA LEU A 157 10.28 10.76 12.35
C LEU A 157 11.17 11.94 11.96
N PRO A 158 12.49 11.80 12.12
CA PRO A 158 13.42 12.87 11.79
C PRO A 158 13.43 13.17 10.28
N SER A 159 13.74 14.42 9.95
CA SER A 159 13.92 14.88 8.57
C SER A 159 15.20 14.34 7.92
N SER A 160 16.12 13.77 8.71
CA SER A 160 17.34 13.07 8.25
C SER A 160 17.03 11.89 7.33
N GLY A 161 15.85 11.28 7.45
CA GLY A 161 15.39 10.17 6.62
C GLY A 161 15.49 8.79 7.28
N GLU A 162 16.02 8.71 8.51
CA GLU A 162 16.12 7.47 9.27
C GLU A 162 14.74 6.84 9.52
N GLY A 163 14.63 5.53 9.30
CA GLY A 163 13.39 4.77 9.44
C GLY A 163 12.43 4.86 8.25
N VAL A 164 12.79 5.62 7.22
CA VAL A 164 12.06 5.73 5.94
C VAL A 164 13.03 5.71 4.74
N ASP A 165 14.17 5.05 4.88
CA ASP A 165 15.20 4.89 3.83
C ASP A 165 14.61 4.25 2.57
N PHE A 166 13.72 3.27 2.71
CA PHE A 166 13.03 2.60 1.61
C PHE A 166 12.45 3.56 0.56
N PHE A 167 11.86 4.66 1.03
CA PHE A 167 11.20 5.65 0.17
C PHE A 167 12.18 6.63 -0.49
N THR A 168 13.48 6.47 -0.29
CA THR A 168 14.51 7.37 -0.83
C THR A 168 15.29 6.66 -1.92
N PHE A 169 15.39 7.28 -3.09
CA PHE A 169 16.10 6.75 -4.26
C PHE A 169 17.29 7.66 -4.57
N PRO A 170 18.43 7.51 -3.85
CA PRO A 170 19.54 8.46 -3.95
C PRO A 170 20.15 8.50 -5.36
N ASN A 171 20.09 7.38 -6.09
CA ASN A 171 20.62 7.24 -7.44
C ASN A 171 19.63 7.66 -8.54
N ILE A 172 18.47 8.24 -8.18
CA ILE A 172 17.47 8.75 -9.12
C ILE A 172 17.24 10.25 -8.89
N ALA A 173 17.84 11.08 -9.74
CA ALA A 173 17.67 12.54 -9.67
C ALA A 173 16.24 13.01 -10.01
N SER A 174 15.55 12.30 -10.92
CA SER A 174 14.18 12.64 -11.33
C SER A 174 13.35 11.38 -11.49
N ALA A 175 12.43 11.14 -10.55
CA ALA A 175 11.51 10.01 -10.61
C ALA A 175 10.69 10.02 -11.91
N THR A 176 10.27 11.18 -12.41
CA THR A 176 9.53 11.29 -13.67
C THR A 176 10.34 10.79 -14.86
N LYS A 177 11.58 11.29 -15.03
CA LYS A 177 12.46 10.87 -16.13
C LYS A 177 12.82 9.39 -16.04
N PHE A 178 13.09 8.90 -14.83
CA PHE A 178 13.41 7.49 -14.63
C PHE A 178 12.22 6.57 -14.94
N LYS A 179 10.99 6.94 -14.53
CA LYS A 179 9.78 6.17 -14.90
C LYS A 179 9.54 6.16 -16.42
N GLN A 180 9.87 7.24 -17.14
CA GLN A 180 9.81 7.26 -18.61
C GLN A 180 10.85 6.32 -19.22
N LEU A 181 12.10 6.37 -18.75
CA LEU A 181 13.16 5.45 -19.15
C LEU A 181 12.76 3.99 -18.92
N TYR A 182 12.29 3.66 -17.73
CA TYR A 182 11.90 2.30 -17.37
C TYR A 182 10.77 1.77 -18.27
N ARG A 183 9.75 2.59 -18.56
CA ARG A 183 8.68 2.22 -19.50
C ARG A 183 9.20 1.99 -20.91
N SER A 184 10.09 2.86 -21.40
CA SER A 184 10.72 2.69 -22.71
C SER A 184 11.51 1.39 -22.80
N ARG A 185 12.28 1.03 -21.75
CA ARG A 185 13.00 -0.25 -21.69
C ARG A 185 12.05 -1.45 -21.65
N MET A 186 10.96 -1.34 -20.91
CA MET A 186 9.95 -2.39 -20.83
C MET A 186 9.25 -2.62 -22.18
N ASN A 187 9.01 -1.56 -22.95
CA ASN A 187 8.43 -1.65 -24.29
C ASN A 187 9.39 -2.27 -25.33
N SER A 188 10.70 -2.34 -25.02
CA SER A 188 11.71 -2.99 -25.87
C SER A 188 11.83 -4.51 -25.65
N LEU A 189 11.12 -5.07 -24.67
CA LEU A 189 11.14 -6.51 -24.41
C LEU A 189 10.45 -7.28 -25.54
N GLU A 190 11.18 -8.20 -26.17
CA GLU A 190 10.63 -9.08 -27.19
C GLU A 190 9.74 -10.16 -26.55
N MET A 191 8.49 -10.27 -27.01
CA MET A 191 7.56 -11.27 -26.48
C MET A 191 6.47 -11.65 -27.48
N THR A 192 5.98 -12.87 -27.34
CA THR A 192 4.78 -13.32 -28.07
C THR A 192 3.51 -12.74 -27.43
N PRO A 193 2.39 -12.66 -28.17
CA PRO A 193 1.09 -12.26 -27.60
C PRO A 193 0.68 -13.08 -26.37
N LYS A 194 1.02 -14.37 -26.33
CA LYS A 194 0.73 -15.26 -25.19
C LYS A 194 1.53 -14.86 -23.94
N VAL A 195 2.81 -14.54 -24.09
CA VAL A 195 3.65 -14.05 -22.99
C VAL A 195 3.16 -12.69 -22.51
N ARG A 196 2.83 -11.78 -23.44
CA ARG A 196 2.23 -10.49 -23.12
C ARG A 196 1.00 -10.64 -22.23
N GLN A 197 0.05 -11.49 -22.61
CA GLN A 197 -1.16 -11.70 -21.79
C GLN A 197 -0.83 -12.24 -20.40
N ARG A 198 0.11 -13.20 -20.30
CA ARG A 198 0.54 -13.72 -18.99
C ARG A 198 1.20 -12.65 -18.12
N ILE A 199 1.97 -11.73 -18.69
CA ILE A 199 2.55 -10.59 -17.96
C ILE A 199 1.44 -9.69 -17.40
N LEU A 200 0.40 -9.42 -18.17
CA LEU A 200 -0.73 -8.60 -17.71
C LEU A 200 -1.49 -9.27 -16.56
N GLU A 201 -1.75 -10.58 -16.67
CA GLU A 201 -2.39 -11.33 -15.58
C GLU A 201 -1.50 -11.44 -14.35
N GLU A 202 -0.18 -11.63 -14.53
CA GLU A 202 0.76 -11.66 -13.41
C GLU A 202 0.84 -10.30 -12.70
N ALA A 203 0.72 -9.20 -13.42
CA ALA A 203 0.69 -7.87 -12.82
C ALA A 203 -0.55 -7.71 -11.93
N LYS A 204 -1.72 -8.20 -12.37
CA LYS A 204 -2.93 -8.25 -11.52
C LYS A 204 -2.69 -9.12 -10.29
N THR A 205 -2.06 -10.29 -10.44
CA THR A 205 -1.66 -11.15 -9.32
C THR A 205 -0.76 -10.41 -8.33
N ALA A 206 0.22 -9.64 -8.80
CA ALA A 206 1.08 -8.84 -7.95
C ALA A 206 0.28 -7.82 -7.12
N PHE A 207 -0.70 -7.12 -7.73
CA PHE A 207 -1.60 -6.22 -6.99
C PHE A 207 -2.44 -6.98 -5.95
N LEU A 208 -3.01 -8.13 -6.31
CA LEU A 208 -3.81 -8.95 -5.41
C LEU A 208 -3.00 -9.46 -4.20
N LEU A 209 -1.73 -9.84 -4.41
CA LEU A 209 -0.83 -10.21 -3.31
C LEU A 209 -0.55 -9.04 -2.37
N ASN A 210 -0.43 -7.82 -2.89
CA ASN A 210 -0.31 -6.61 -2.05
C ASN A 210 -1.60 -6.30 -1.28
N ILE A 211 -2.77 -6.45 -1.92
CA ILE A 211 -4.08 -6.27 -1.26
C ILE A 211 -4.21 -7.24 -0.09
N GLN A 212 -3.96 -8.53 -0.33
CA GLN A 212 -4.04 -9.57 0.71
C GLN A 212 -3.04 -9.34 1.85
N LEU A 213 -1.86 -8.78 1.53
CA LEU A 213 -0.91 -8.35 2.56
C LEU A 213 -1.51 -7.23 3.41
N PHE A 214 -2.04 -6.17 2.80
CA PHE A 214 -2.65 -5.06 3.53
C PHE A 214 -3.86 -5.48 4.37
N GLU A 215 -4.70 -6.37 3.86
CA GLU A 215 -5.83 -6.96 4.59
C GLU A 215 -5.35 -7.74 5.82
N GLU A 216 -4.37 -8.65 5.66
CA GLU A 216 -3.80 -9.41 6.78
C GLU A 216 -3.19 -8.48 7.84
N LEU A 217 -2.46 -7.45 7.43
CA LEU A 217 -1.86 -6.50 8.37
C LEU A 217 -2.93 -5.70 9.13
N GLN A 218 -4.02 -5.31 8.47
CA GLN A 218 -5.14 -4.65 9.13
C GLN A 218 -5.81 -5.58 10.15
N GLU A 219 -6.05 -6.84 9.80
CA GLU A 219 -6.63 -7.83 10.72
C GLU A 219 -5.77 -8.03 11.98
N LEU A 220 -4.44 -8.15 11.81
CA LEU A 220 -3.52 -8.29 12.93
C LEU A 220 -3.61 -7.08 13.88
N LEU A 221 -3.63 -5.87 13.33
CA LEU A 221 -3.74 -4.63 14.11
C LEU A 221 -5.08 -4.50 14.83
N SER A 222 -6.17 -4.94 14.21
CA SER A 222 -7.51 -4.88 14.82
C SER A 222 -7.64 -5.86 15.99
N ARG A 223 -7.16 -7.10 15.84
CA ARG A 223 -7.20 -8.12 16.92
C ARG A 223 -6.40 -7.66 18.15
N ASP A 224 -5.23 -7.10 17.91
CA ASP A 224 -4.39 -6.55 18.99
C ASP A 224 -5.08 -5.41 19.76
N ALA A 225 -5.94 -4.62 19.10
CA ALA A 225 -6.69 -3.54 19.75
C ALA A 225 -7.88 -4.06 20.58
N GLU A 226 -8.52 -5.14 20.12
CA GLU A 226 -9.57 -5.84 20.86
C GLU A 226 -9.01 -6.51 22.12
N ASP A 227 -7.87 -7.19 22.03
CA ASP A 227 -7.21 -7.83 23.18
C ASP A 227 -6.72 -6.83 24.25
N GLN A 228 -6.47 -5.57 23.85
CA GLN A 228 -6.09 -4.47 24.76
C GLN A 228 -7.29 -3.70 25.32
N SER A 229 -8.50 -3.94 24.80
CA SER A 229 -9.72 -3.34 25.34
C SER A 229 -10.16 -4.12 26.58
N PRO A 230 -10.46 -3.47 27.73
CA PRO A 230 -10.80 -4.19 28.96
C PRO A 230 -12.06 -5.02 28.73
N SER A 231 -11.92 -6.34 28.83
CA SER A 231 -13.04 -7.29 28.85
C SER A 231 -14.07 -6.81 29.87
N GLN A 232 -15.27 -6.43 29.40
CA GLN A 232 -16.40 -6.26 30.29
C GLN A 232 -16.67 -7.61 30.94
N ALA A 233 -16.26 -7.75 32.21
CA ALA A 233 -16.55 -8.94 33.00
C ALA A 233 -18.08 -9.15 33.07
N PRO A 234 -18.59 -10.39 32.98
CA PRO A 234 -20.00 -10.65 33.23
C PRO A 234 -20.27 -10.44 34.73
N GLY A 235 -20.78 -9.26 35.08
CA GLY A 235 -21.25 -8.92 36.42
C GLY A 235 -22.45 -9.79 36.82
N LEU A 236 -22.14 -10.85 37.56
CA LEU A 236 -22.93 -11.59 38.55
C LEU A 236 -24.39 -11.15 38.80
N ARG A 237 -25.27 -12.15 38.72
CA ARG A 237 -26.61 -12.24 39.34
C ARG A 237 -26.73 -11.42 40.64
N ARG A 238 -27.77 -10.60 40.73
CA ARG A 238 -28.44 -10.34 42.02
C ARG A 238 -29.94 -10.62 41.88
N ARG A 239 -30.36 -11.71 42.52
CA ARG A 239 -31.76 -12.13 42.66
C ARG A 239 -32.41 -11.33 43.80
N ALA A 240 -33.70 -11.12 43.62
CA ALA A 240 -34.68 -10.40 44.44
C ALA A 240 -34.65 -10.63 45.96
N GLY A 241 -35.14 -9.61 46.69
CA GLY A 241 -35.77 -9.78 48.00
C GLY A 241 -35.90 -8.50 48.84
N SER A 242 -37.13 -7.96 48.92
CA SER A 242 -37.78 -7.34 50.11
C SER A 242 -38.42 -5.96 49.88
N ARG A 243 -39.71 -5.88 50.26
CA ARG A 243 -40.67 -4.76 50.21
C ARG A 243 -40.69 -3.94 51.52
N ALA A 244 -41.05 -2.65 51.42
CA ALA A 244 -42.08 -1.89 52.18
C ALA A 244 -41.76 -0.37 52.10
N GLN A 245 -42.58 0.47 51.42
CA GLN A 245 -43.58 1.42 51.97
C GLN A 245 -42.99 2.42 53.00
N ASP A 246 -43.15 3.75 52.95
CA ASP A 246 -44.32 4.53 52.52
C ASP A 246 -44.01 6.05 52.35
N SER A 247 -44.95 6.77 51.70
CA SER A 247 -45.29 8.21 51.77
C SER A 247 -44.47 9.34 51.05
N THR A 248 -45.12 9.92 50.02
CA THR A 248 -45.01 11.29 49.45
C THR A 248 -46.04 12.23 50.12
N PRO A 249 -46.29 13.53 49.73
CA PRO A 249 -45.66 14.42 48.72
C PRO A 249 -45.44 15.89 49.17
N THR A 250 -44.60 16.69 48.48
CA THR A 250 -44.91 18.12 48.20
C THR A 250 -44.08 18.67 47.02
N GLU A 251 -44.75 19.31 46.06
CA GLU A 251 -44.25 20.12 44.94
C GLU A 251 -45.00 21.48 44.99
N PRO A 252 -44.70 22.51 44.14
CA PRO A 252 -43.44 23.09 43.65
C PRO A 252 -43.50 24.65 43.85
N PRO A 253 -42.81 25.60 43.12
CA PRO A 253 -42.86 25.78 41.65
C PRO A 253 -41.61 26.37 40.92
N ARG A 254 -41.60 26.11 39.60
CA ARG A 254 -41.19 26.98 38.45
C ARG A 254 -39.79 27.61 38.37
N GLY A 255 -39.09 27.32 37.26
CA GLY A 255 -37.97 28.16 36.79
C GLY A 255 -37.29 27.78 35.47
N LYS A 256 -38.00 27.91 34.35
CA LYS A 256 -37.53 28.25 32.97
C LYS A 256 -36.53 27.32 32.24
N LEU A 257 -37.03 26.76 31.13
CA LEU A 257 -36.28 26.32 29.95
C LEU A 257 -35.42 27.45 29.37
N GLN A 258 -34.21 27.11 28.91
CA GLN A 258 -33.66 27.71 27.70
C GLN A 258 -33.22 26.62 26.72
N LEU A 259 -34.03 26.48 25.66
CA LEU A 259 -33.57 26.07 24.34
C LEU A 259 -32.72 27.23 23.79
N ASN A 260 -31.52 26.93 23.31
CA ASN A 260 -30.89 27.74 22.29
C ASN A 260 -30.45 26.83 21.14
N VAL A 261 -31.34 26.73 20.16
CA VAL A 261 -31.03 26.33 18.78
C VAL A 261 -31.07 27.62 17.96
N LEU A 262 -29.90 28.06 17.51
CA LEU A 262 -29.69 28.95 16.36
C LEU A 262 -28.54 28.27 15.61
N SER A 263 -28.81 27.42 14.61
CA SER A 263 -29.05 27.82 13.22
C SER A 263 -28.04 28.87 12.72
N GLN A 264 -26.89 28.39 12.25
CA GLN A 264 -26.22 28.95 11.07
C GLN A 264 -25.53 27.81 10.31
N ALA A 265 -26.06 27.48 9.13
CA ALA A 265 -25.34 26.83 8.05
C ALA A 265 -24.89 27.93 7.05
N PRO A 266 -24.14 27.62 5.99
CA PRO A 266 -22.88 26.85 5.91
C PRO A 266 -21.84 27.67 5.11
N LEU A 267 -20.57 27.76 5.53
CA LEU A 267 -19.54 28.39 4.70
C LEU A 267 -18.22 27.61 4.70
N LEU A 268 -17.91 27.12 3.50
CA LEU A 268 -16.59 26.78 2.94
C LEU A 268 -15.71 25.80 3.72
N ARG A 269 -15.88 24.51 3.42
CA ARG A 269 -14.75 23.58 3.30
C ARG A 269 -14.75 22.98 1.91
N TRP A 270 -14.19 23.72 0.95
CA TRP A 270 -13.77 23.16 -0.32
C TRP A 270 -12.25 22.94 -0.32
N VAL A 271 -11.89 21.84 -1.00
CA VAL A 271 -10.56 21.41 -1.44
C VAL A 271 -9.74 20.63 -0.41
N LEU A 272 -9.90 19.30 -0.41
CA LEU A 272 -8.81 18.31 -0.30
C LEU A 272 -9.33 16.87 -0.60
N THR A 273 -10.11 16.73 -1.67
CA THR A 273 -10.55 15.40 -2.20
C THR A 273 -10.24 15.25 -3.69
N LEU A 274 -9.26 15.99 -4.21
CA LEU A 274 -8.89 15.94 -5.61
C LEU A 274 -7.38 15.98 -5.80
N SER A 275 -6.67 14.92 -5.40
CA SER A 275 -5.27 14.72 -5.79
C SER A 275 -4.88 13.26 -5.88
N PHE A 276 -5.73 12.41 -6.46
CA PHE A 276 -5.24 11.14 -7.05
C PHE A 276 -5.97 10.67 -8.31
N LEU A 277 -6.78 11.54 -8.95
CA LEU A 277 -7.37 11.26 -10.27
C LEU A 277 -6.99 12.27 -11.37
N VAL A 278 -6.15 13.28 -11.11
CA VAL A 278 -5.82 14.34 -12.10
C VAL A 278 -4.31 14.62 -12.22
N ALA A 279 -3.44 13.63 -12.04
CA ALA A 279 -2.01 13.79 -12.34
C ALA A 279 -1.53 13.07 -13.61
N THR A 280 -2.42 12.63 -14.51
CA THR A 280 -2.01 11.97 -15.79
C THR A 280 -2.98 12.13 -16.97
N VAL A 281 -3.72 13.25 -17.11
CA VAL A 281 -4.53 13.52 -18.33
C VAL A 281 -4.39 14.95 -18.89
N ALA A 282 -3.45 15.80 -18.45
CA ALA A 282 -3.39 17.19 -18.96
C ALA A 282 -2.00 17.74 -19.31
N MET A 283 -1.08 16.90 -19.81
CA MET A 283 0.22 17.35 -20.36
C MET A 283 0.68 16.40 -21.50
N GLY A 284 -0.24 16.08 -22.41
CA GLY A 284 0.02 15.24 -23.60
C GLY A 284 -0.29 15.92 -24.92
N LEU A 285 -0.45 17.24 -24.94
CA LEU A 285 -0.80 18.02 -26.15
C LEU A 285 0.04 19.27 -26.38
N TYR A 286 1.25 19.35 -25.85
CA TYR A 286 2.24 20.32 -26.31
C TYR A 286 3.62 19.72 -26.20
N VAL A 287 4.08 19.14 -27.31
CA VAL A 287 5.39 19.37 -27.97
C VAL A 287 5.40 18.43 -29.18
N MET A 288 5.31 19.05 -30.36
CA MET A 288 5.75 18.50 -31.64
C MET A 288 7.22 18.10 -31.58
#